data_AF-A0A2W5EFP7-F1
#
_entry.id   AF-A0A2W5EFP7-F1
#
_cell.length_a   1.000
_cell.length_b   1.000
_cell.length_c   1.000
_cell.angle_alpha   90.00
_cell.angle_beta   90.00
_cell.angle_gamma   90.00
#
_symmetry.space_group_name_H-M   'P 1'
#
loop_
_entity.id
_entity.type
_entity.pdbx_description
1 polymer ?
#
loop_
_entity_poly.entity_id
_entity_poly.type
_entity_poly.pdbx_seq_one_letter_code
_entity_poly.pdbx_strand_id
1 'polypeptide(L)'
;MFKIKNSYSLTRFAILLSILNFVLYHFPFFRFVANNVTPGSFNGIIIILSLVALVLVANFFAFYLFLFLSKIVGKSLLVLFFVLNSICVYFANTYHAIIDESMIGNV
;
A
#
# COMPACT_ATOMS: atom_id res chain seq x y z
N MET A 1 -21.55 -29.82 -5.88
CA MET A 1 -20.53 -28.76 -6.00
C MET A 1 -21.09 -27.47 -5.42
N PHE A 2 -20.83 -27.21 -4.13
CA PHE A 2 -21.39 -26.05 -3.42
C PHE A 2 -20.79 -24.75 -3.97
N LYS A 3 -21.53 -24.08 -4.86
CA LYS A 3 -21.20 -22.74 -5.34
C LYS A 3 -21.66 -21.76 -4.26
N ILE A 4 -20.79 -21.50 -3.29
CA ILE A 4 -21.02 -20.43 -2.31
C ILE A 4 -20.97 -19.11 -3.08
N LYS A 5 -22.15 -18.61 -3.49
CA LYS A 5 -22.33 -17.31 -4.14
C LYS A 5 -22.23 -16.22 -3.08
N ASN A 6 -21.04 -16.02 -2.53
CA ASN A 6 -20.78 -14.88 -1.67
C ASN A 6 -20.33 -13.72 -2.57
N SER A 7 -21.27 -12.86 -2.97
CA SER A 7 -20.98 -11.71 -3.82
C SER A 7 -20.46 -10.53 -3.00
N TYR A 8 -19.33 -10.70 -2.30
CA TYR A 8 -18.57 -9.50 -1.94
C TYR A 8 -18.17 -8.84 -3.26
N SER A 9 -18.63 -7.61 -3.48
CA SER A 9 -18.24 -6.89 -4.68
C SER A 9 -16.72 -6.73 -4.66
N LEU A 10 -16.08 -7.06 -5.79
CA LEU A 10 -14.64 -6.92 -5.98
C LEU A 10 -14.13 -5.56 -5.47
N THR A 11 -14.95 -4.52 -5.68
CA THR A 11 -14.76 -3.15 -5.19
C THR A 11 -14.66 -3.05 -3.68
N ARG A 12 -15.58 -3.65 -2.91
CA ARG A 12 -15.53 -3.61 -1.43
C ARG A 12 -14.27 -4.28 -0.90
N PHE A 13 -13.88 -5.40 -1.51
CA PHE A 13 -12.67 -6.12 -1.12
C PHE A 13 -11.41 -5.32 -1.44
N ALA A 14 -11.31 -4.71 -2.64
CA ALA A 14 -10.18 -3.87 -3.01
C ALA A 14 -10.06 -2.60 -2.14
N ILE A 15 -11.19 -1.97 -1.76
CA ILE A 15 -11.19 -0.82 -0.84
C ILE A 15 -10.65 -1.24 0.53
N LEU A 16 -11.15 -2.36 1.07
CA LEU A 16 -10.70 -2.88 2.36
C LEU A 16 -9.19 -3.17 2.35
N LEU A 17 -8.69 -3.81 1.27
CA LEU A 17 -7.27 -4.07 1.10
C LEU A 17 -6.45 -2.79 0.98
N SER A 18 -6.95 -1.77 0.28
CA SER A 18 -6.27 -0.48 0.14
C SER A 18 -6.09 0.20 1.50
N ILE A 19 -7.16 0.26 2.30
CA ILE A 19 -7.11 0.82 3.66
C ILE A 19 -6.16 0.01 4.53
N LEU A 20 -6.23 -1.33 4.48
CA LEU A 20 -5.35 -2.19 5.25
C LEU A 20 -3.87 -1.98 4.88
N ASN A 21 -3.57 -1.92 3.58
CA ASN A 21 -2.21 -1.69 3.08
C ASN A 21 -1.66 -0.31 3.49
N PHE A 22 -2.52 0.70 3.45
CA PHE A 22 -2.20 2.05 3.93
C PHE A 22 -1.83 2.04 5.41
N VAL A 23 -2.71 1.49 6.26
CA VAL A 23 -2.51 1.47 7.73
C VAL A 23 -1.26 0.68 8.12
N LEU A 24 -1.02 -0.46 7.48
CA LEU A 24 0.06 -1.36 7.87
C LEU A 24 1.44 -0.92 7.35
N TYR A 25 1.55 -0.43 6.11
CA TYR A 25 2.85 -0.31 5.45
C TYR A 25 3.30 1.12 5.13
N HIS A 26 2.41 2.11 5.17
CA HIS A 26 2.75 3.46 4.72
C HIS A 26 3.24 4.40 5.83
N PHE A 27 3.33 3.92 7.07
CA PHE A 27 3.84 4.70 8.20
C PHE A 27 5.21 5.37 7.95
N PRO A 28 6.28 4.65 7.53
CA PRO A 28 7.58 5.29 7.30
C PRO A 28 7.54 6.38 6.23
N PHE A 29 6.73 6.21 5.19
CA PHE A 29 6.53 7.21 4.15
C PHE A 29 5.90 8.50 4.72
N PHE A 30 4.80 8.39 5.47
CA PHE A 30 4.17 9.59 6.05
C PHE A 30 5.01 10.24 7.14
N ARG A 31 5.82 9.46 7.87
CA ARG A 31 6.83 10.00 8.78
C ARG A 31 7.87 10.84 8.03
N PHE A 32 8.35 10.35 6.89
CA PHE A 32 9.26 11.10 6.03
C PHE A 32 8.61 12.40 5.50
N VAL A 33 7.39 12.32 4.98
CA VAL A 33 6.66 13.50 4.48
C VAL A 33 6.46 14.53 5.59
N ALA A 34 6.00 14.12 6.78
CA ALA A 34 5.77 15.03 7.91
C ALA A 34 7.05 15.74 8.39
N ASN A 35 8.22 15.10 8.24
CA ASN A 35 9.51 15.70 8.59
C ASN A 35 10.03 16.69 7.54
N ASN A 36 9.59 16.55 6.27
CA ASN A 36 10.08 17.37 5.15
C ASN A 36 9.10 18.47 4.73
N VAL A 37 7.86 18.41 5.20
CA VAL A 37 6.84 19.44 4.98
C VAL A 37 6.86 20.43 6.14
N THR A 38 6.71 21.73 5.87
CA THR A 38 6.75 22.79 6.89
C THR A 38 5.76 22.51 8.02
N PRO A 39 6.26 22.17 9.23
CA PRO A 39 5.42 21.77 10.36
C PRO A 39 4.46 22.88 10.74
N GLY A 40 3.18 22.56 10.94
CA GLY A 40 2.16 23.51 11.41
C GLY A 40 1.64 24.51 10.38
N SER A 41 2.10 24.44 9.11
CA SER A 41 1.53 25.26 8.04
C SER A 41 0.23 24.63 7.50
N PHE A 42 -0.76 25.47 7.19
CA PHE A 42 -2.01 25.02 6.57
C PHE A 42 -1.77 24.29 5.24
N ASN A 43 -0.77 24.75 4.48
CA ASN A 43 -0.35 24.10 3.24
C ASN A 43 0.21 22.69 3.50
N GLY A 44 0.99 22.51 4.57
CA GLY A 44 1.54 21.21 4.91
C GLY A 44 0.47 20.16 5.23
N ILE A 45 -0.59 20.58 5.93
CA ILE A 45 -1.74 19.72 6.22
C ILE A 45 -2.45 19.29 4.92
N ILE A 46 -2.64 20.22 3.97
CA ILE A 46 -3.25 19.93 2.66
C ILE A 46 -2.40 18.94 1.87
N ILE A 47 -1.07 19.08 1.89
CA ILE A 47 -0.16 18.15 1.22
C ILE A 47 -0.29 16.74 1.81
N ILE A 48 -0.30 16.61 3.14
CA ILE A 48 -0.45 15.30 3.78
C ILE A 48 -1.80 14.67 3.44
N LEU A 49 -2.90 15.42 3.53
CA LEU A 49 -4.24 14.93 3.20
C LEU A 49 -4.36 14.50 1.73
N SER A 50 -3.78 15.27 0.81
CA SER A 50 -3.80 14.92 -0.62
C SER A 50 -2.97 13.66 -0.90
N LEU A 51 -1.83 13.49 -0.23
CA LEU A 51 -1.03 12.27 -0.32
C LEU A 51 -1.76 11.05 0.26
N VAL A 52 -2.47 11.20 1.38
CA VAL A 52 -3.30 10.11 1.92
C VAL A 52 -4.36 9.67 0.90
N ALA A 53 -5.07 10.63 0.31
CA ALA A 53 -6.08 10.34 -0.71
C ALA A 53 -5.43 9.65 -1.93
N LEU A 54 -4.28 10.15 -2.40
CA LEU A 54 -3.56 9.61 -3.54
C LEU A 54 -3.10 8.16 -3.30
N VAL A 55 -2.52 7.88 -2.14
CA VAL A 55 -2.08 6.52 -1.77
C VAL A 55 -3.26 5.55 -1.70
N LEU A 56 -4.38 5.96 -1.09
CA LEU A 56 -5.57 5.11 -1.00
C LEU A 56 -6.17 4.82 -2.38
N VAL A 57 -6.25 5.82 -3.26
CA VAL A 57 -6.78 5.65 -4.63
C VAL A 57 -5.83 4.77 -5.45
N ALA A 58 -4.52 5.00 -5.39
CA ALA A 58 -3.53 4.21 -6.11
C ALA A 58 -3.54 2.74 -5.67
N ASN A 59 -3.54 2.47 -4.36
CA ASN A 59 -3.63 1.11 -3.81
C ASN A 59 -4.93 0.42 -4.21
N PHE A 60 -6.06 1.13 -4.13
CA PHE A 60 -7.34 0.60 -4.58
C PHE A 60 -7.30 0.21 -6.06
N PHE A 61 -6.79 1.11 -6.90
CA PHE A 61 -6.68 0.87 -8.34
C PHE A 61 -5.80 -0.34 -8.66
N ALA A 62 -4.62 -0.45 -8.05
CA ALA A 62 -3.71 -1.58 -8.23
C ALA A 62 -4.34 -2.92 -7.81
N PHE A 63 -4.92 -2.98 -6.60
CA PHE A 63 -5.55 -4.21 -6.11
C PHE A 63 -6.81 -4.60 -6.89
N TYR A 64 -7.59 -3.59 -7.30
CA TYR A 64 -8.73 -3.82 -8.18
C TYR A 64 -8.27 -4.44 -9.50
N LEU A 65 -7.21 -3.90 -10.12
CA LEU A 65 -6.67 -4.41 -11.38
C LEU A 65 -6.14 -5.85 -11.24
N PHE A 66 -5.36 -6.14 -10.19
CA PHE A 66 -4.83 -7.50 -9.94
C PHE A 66 -5.95 -8.53 -9.83
N LEU A 67 -7.00 -8.22 -9.07
CA LEU A 67 -8.12 -9.12 -8.84
C LEU A 67 -9.09 -9.18 -10.04
N PHE A 68 -9.16 -8.10 -10.83
CA PHE A 68 -9.99 -8.02 -12.04
C PHE A 68 -9.40 -8.87 -13.17
N LEU A 69 -8.09 -8.80 -13.41
CA LEU A 69 -7.41 -9.57 -14.47
C LEU A 69 -7.49 -11.07 -14.22
N SER A 70 -7.24 -11.52 -12.98
CA SER A 70 -7.30 -12.94 -12.64
C SER A 70 -7.56 -13.15 -11.16
N LYS A 71 -8.61 -13.92 -10.82
CA LYS A 71 -8.95 -14.21 -9.42
C LYS A 71 -7.95 -15.14 -8.73
N ILE A 72 -7.29 -16.02 -9.48
CA ILE A 72 -6.32 -16.97 -8.91
C ILE A 72 -4.95 -16.28 -8.81
N VAL A 73 -4.44 -15.77 -9.92
CA VAL A 73 -3.13 -15.11 -9.98
C VAL A 73 -3.13 -13.83 -9.12
N GLY A 74 -4.20 -13.03 -9.17
CA GLY A 74 -4.31 -11.82 -8.38
C GLY A 74 -4.27 -12.07 -6.88
N LYS A 75 -4.81 -13.19 -6.38
CA LYS A 75 -4.69 -13.57 -4.96
C LYS A 75 -3.25 -13.92 -4.59
N SER A 76 -2.58 -14.73 -5.41
CA SER A 76 -1.16 -15.07 -5.21
C SER A 76 -0.29 -13.82 -5.18
N LEU A 77 -0.54 -12.91 -6.13
CA LEU A 77 0.20 -11.66 -6.25
C LEU A 77 -0.03 -10.75 -5.04
N LEU A 78 -1.25 -10.67 -4.51
CA LEU A 78 -1.54 -9.92 -3.29
C LEU A 78 -0.77 -10.47 -2.09
N VAL A 79 -0.75 -11.79 -1.90
CA VAL A 79 0.01 -12.41 -0.80
C VAL A 79 1.49 -12.05 -0.90
N LEU A 80 2.08 -12.21 -2.08
CA LEU A 80 3.47 -11.87 -2.33
C LEU A 80 3.73 -10.36 -2.11
N PHE A 81 2.82 -9.50 -2.57
CA PHE A 81 2.88 -8.06 -2.36
C PHE A 81 2.89 -7.69 -0.87
N PHE A 82 2.03 -8.32 -0.05
CA PHE A 82 2.00 -8.07 1.39
C PHE A 82 3.27 -8.54 2.11
N VAL A 83 3.80 -9.71 1.74
CA VAL A 83 5.06 -10.21 2.29
C VAL A 83 6.22 -9.28 1.95
N LEU A 84 6.35 -8.88 0.68
CA LEU A 84 7.39 -7.94 0.27
C LEU A 84 7.25 -6.59 0.98
N ASN A 85 6.04 -6.04 1.11
CA ASN A 85 5.82 -4.79 1.85
C ASN A 85 6.26 -4.91 3.32
N SER A 86 6.01 -6.05 3.98
CA SER A 86 6.48 -6.30 5.34
C SER A 86 8.01 -6.26 5.44
N ILE A 87 8.70 -6.91 4.50
CA ILE A 87 10.16 -6.88 4.39
C ILE A 87 10.65 -5.45 4.15
N CYS A 88 10.06 -4.74 3.20
CA CYS A 88 10.43 -3.35 2.90
C CYS A 88 10.28 -2.43 4.11
N VAL A 89 9.19 -2.55 4.85
CA VAL A 89 8.94 -1.74 6.05
C VAL A 89 9.93 -2.08 7.17
N TYR A 90 10.33 -3.35 7.31
CA TYR A 90 11.40 -3.73 8.23
C TYR A 90 12.72 -3.02 7.91
N PHE A 91 13.12 -3.01 6.64
CA PHE A 91 14.35 -2.33 6.22
C PHE A 91 14.26 -0.80 6.37
N ALA A 92 13.12 -0.21 6.00
CA ALA A 92 12.89 1.22 6.12
C ALA A 92 12.88 1.69 7.60
N ASN A 93 12.32 0.89 8.50
CA ASN A 93 12.25 1.26 9.92
C ASN A 93 13.54 0.97 10.68
N THR A 94 14.20 -0.17 10.42
CA THR A 94 15.36 -0.64 11.20
C THR A 94 16.67 -0.03 10.70
N TYR A 95 16.83 0.04 9.38
CA TYR A 95 18.07 0.49 8.75
C TYR A 95 17.94 1.88 8.12
N HIS A 96 16.76 2.51 8.21
CA HIS A 96 16.45 3.78 7.53
C HIS A 96 16.77 3.75 6.02
N ALA A 97 16.74 2.53 5.44
CA ALA A 97 17.20 2.29 4.11
C ALA A 97 16.04 2.43 3.12
N ILE A 98 16.29 3.17 2.02
CA ILE A 98 15.30 3.34 0.95
C ILE A 98 15.57 2.25 -0.07
N ILE A 99 14.61 1.34 -0.24
CA ILE A 99 14.74 0.24 -1.18
C ILE A 99 14.66 0.78 -2.61
N ASP A 100 15.82 0.88 -3.26
CA ASP A 100 15.98 1.18 -4.68
C ASP A 100 16.62 -0.02 -5.42
N GLU A 101 16.98 0.18 -6.68
CA GLU A 101 17.66 -0.84 -7.50
C GLU A 101 18.96 -1.35 -6.84
N SER A 102 19.75 -0.45 -6.24
CA SER A 102 21.02 -0.80 -5.59
C SER A 102 20.81 -1.63 -4.33
N MET A 103 19.75 -1.36 -3.57
CA MET A 103 19.40 -2.15 -2.39
C MET A 103 18.90 -3.53 -2.76
N ILE A 104 18.13 -3.66 -3.84
CA ILE A 104 17.64 -4.97 -4.32
C ILE A 104 18.80 -5.84 -4.81
N GLY A 105 19.83 -5.26 -5.43
CA GLY A 105 21.02 -6.01 -5.84
C GLY A 105 21.88 -6.54 -4.69
N ASN A 106 21.64 -6.06 -3.46
CA ASN A 106 22.38 -6.44 -2.26
C ASN A 106 21.61 -7.44 -1.35
N VAL A 107 20.36 -7.78 -1.70
CA VAL A 107 19.50 -8.77 -1.02
C VAL A 107 19.53 -10.10 -1.78
#